data_AF-A0A7Z8R1Q0-F1
#
_entry.id   AF-A0A7Z8R1Q0-F1
#
_cell.length_a   1.000
_cell.length_b   1.000
_cell.length_c   1.000
_cell.angle_alpha   90.00
_cell.angle_beta   90.00
_cell.angle_gamma   90.00
#
_symmetry.space_group_name_H-M   'P 1'
#
loop_
_entity.id
_entity.type
_entity.pdbx_description
1 polymer ?
#
loop_
_entity_poly.entity_id
_entity_poly.type
_entity_poly.pdbx_seq_one_letter_code
_entity_poly.pdbx_strand_id
1 'polypeptide(L)'
;MLFVRGNAEVEKQETGKHDWAVFLSTDINLDAAKVLEIYALRWAVEVYFKEAKQHLGFLKEQSNHYAAYIASIHLVAIRFCMLISAKQNSGASGFAEARSSLSHNLRDINYAARLWQVFKAIITGALNELKELLGDALTLVLETIEQHINCFFIQALQLDPKTLRLEAQ
;
A
#
# COMPACT_ATOMS: atom_id res chain seq x y z
N MET A 1 -20.89 -3.90 19.86
CA MET A 1 -20.59 -5.05 20.74
C MET A 1 -19.56 -4.61 21.77
N LEU A 2 -19.79 -4.86 23.06
CA LEU A 2 -18.86 -4.50 24.14
C LEU A 2 -18.27 -5.78 24.74
N PHE A 3 -16.98 -5.76 25.08
CA PHE A 3 -16.31 -6.81 25.84
C PHE A 3 -15.83 -6.22 27.16
N VAL A 4 -16.20 -6.88 28.25
CA VAL A 4 -15.79 -6.50 29.59
C VAL A 4 -15.34 -7.77 30.31
N ARG A 5 -14.22 -7.68 31.01
CA ARG A 5 -13.86 -8.67 32.01
C ARG A 5 -14.39 -8.21 33.34
N GLY A 6 -15.02 -9.13 34.04
CA GLY A 6 -15.46 -8.85 35.39
C GLY A 6 -14.69 -9.69 36.38
N ASN A 7 -14.79 -9.26 37.63
CA ASN A 7 -14.09 -9.86 38.74
C ASN A 7 -15.10 -10.60 39.63
N ALA A 8 -14.72 -11.79 40.11
CA ALA A 8 -15.53 -12.55 41.06
C ALA A 8 -15.22 -12.17 42.52
N GLU A 9 -14.05 -11.57 42.78
CA GLU A 9 -13.55 -11.27 44.12
C GLU A 9 -13.53 -9.76 44.37
N VAL A 10 -14.22 -9.30 45.41
CA VAL A 10 -14.38 -7.87 45.72
C VAL A 10 -13.04 -7.16 46.00
N GLU A 11 -12.03 -7.89 46.46
CA GLU A 11 -10.73 -7.34 46.85
C GLU A 11 -9.71 -7.22 45.70
N LYS A 12 -9.96 -7.87 44.56
CA LYS A 12 -9.04 -7.86 43.43
C LYS A 12 -9.25 -6.59 42.58
N GLN A 13 -8.20 -5.79 42.43
CA GLN A 13 -8.28 -4.50 41.72
C GLN A 13 -8.23 -4.61 40.20
N GLU A 14 -7.61 -5.66 39.64
CA GLU A 14 -7.42 -5.84 38.20
C GLU A 14 -7.90 -7.21 37.73
N THR A 15 -8.54 -7.26 36.55
CA THR A 15 -9.02 -8.52 35.96
C THR A 15 -7.94 -9.21 35.12
N GLY A 16 -7.73 -10.49 35.38
CA GLY A 16 -6.78 -11.36 34.70
C GLY A 16 -7.37 -12.11 33.51
N LYS A 17 -6.51 -12.86 32.81
CA LYS A 17 -6.90 -13.69 31.64
C LYS A 17 -7.88 -14.82 31.97
N HIS A 18 -7.88 -15.26 33.22
CA HIS A 18 -8.68 -16.39 33.70
C HIS A 18 -10.00 -15.96 34.34
N ASP A 19 -10.27 -14.66 34.43
CA ASP A 19 -11.51 -14.14 34.99
C ASP A 19 -12.64 -14.20 33.95
N TRP A 20 -13.87 -14.09 34.43
CA TRP A 20 -15.05 -14.17 33.58
C TRP A 20 -15.10 -13.01 32.59
N ALA A 21 -15.58 -13.31 31.37
CA ALA A 21 -15.75 -12.34 30.30
C ALA A 21 -17.22 -12.24 29.91
N VAL A 22 -17.70 -11.02 29.68
CA VAL A 22 -19.04 -10.73 29.19
C VAL A 22 -18.96 -10.00 27.86
N PHE A 23 -19.76 -10.49 26.92
CA PHE A 23 -20.00 -9.87 25.62
C PHE A 23 -21.41 -9.30 25.58
N LEU A 24 -21.55 -8.01 25.28
CA LEU A 24 -22.83 -7.33 25.16
C LEU A 24 -23.12 -6.99 23.70
N SER A 25 -24.31 -7.38 23.23
CA SER A 25 -24.82 -7.08 21.90
C SER A 25 -26.15 -6.32 22.00
N THR A 26 -26.40 -5.43 21.05
CA THR A 26 -27.71 -4.79 20.87
C THR A 26 -28.68 -5.67 20.08
N ASP A 27 -28.16 -6.64 19.34
CA ASP A 27 -28.96 -7.63 18.63
C ASP A 27 -29.13 -8.87 19.51
N ILE A 28 -30.39 -9.13 19.89
CA ILE A 28 -30.81 -10.24 20.75
C ILE A 28 -30.98 -11.56 19.98
N ASN A 29 -30.96 -11.52 18.64
CA ASN A 29 -31.15 -12.69 17.79
C ASN A 29 -29.82 -13.35 17.40
N LEU A 30 -28.68 -12.74 17.75
CA LEU A 30 -27.37 -13.33 17.49
C LEU A 30 -27.13 -14.54 18.38
N ASP A 31 -26.66 -15.62 17.78
CA ASP A 31 -26.14 -16.74 18.54
C ASP A 31 -24.78 -16.40 19.17
N ALA A 32 -24.41 -17.16 20.21
CA ALA A 32 -23.16 -16.92 20.93
C ALA A 32 -21.92 -17.07 20.02
N ALA A 33 -21.97 -17.97 19.04
CA ALA A 33 -20.88 -18.19 18.09
C ALA A 33 -20.64 -16.96 17.21
N LYS A 34 -21.70 -16.34 16.67
CA LYS A 34 -21.61 -15.15 15.84
C LYS A 34 -21.16 -13.93 16.64
N VAL A 35 -21.58 -13.83 17.91
CA VAL A 35 -21.07 -12.82 18.83
C VAL A 35 -19.54 -12.93 18.95
N LEU A 36 -19.00 -14.14 19.14
CA LEU A 36 -17.55 -14.34 19.21
C LEU A 36 -16.85 -14.03 17.88
N GLU A 37 -17.42 -14.45 16.75
CA GLU A 37 -16.88 -14.19 15.41
C GLU A 37 -16.77 -12.69 15.13
N ILE A 38 -17.86 -11.93 15.32
CA ILE A 38 -17.87 -10.49 15.09
C ILE A 38 -16.91 -9.80 16.07
N TYR A 39 -16.81 -10.24 17.33
CA TYR A 39 -15.83 -9.68 18.26
C TYR A 39 -14.39 -9.95 17.81
N ALA A 40 -14.09 -11.13 17.27
CA ALA A 40 -12.75 -11.46 16.78
C ALA A 40 -12.31 -10.51 15.65
N LEU A 41 -13.24 -10.02 14.82
CA LEU A 41 -12.95 -9.04 13.76
C LEU A 41 -12.45 -7.69 14.30
N ARG A 42 -12.72 -7.34 15.57
CA ARG A 42 -12.25 -6.10 16.19
C ARG A 42 -10.73 -5.97 16.16
N TRP A 43 -10.00 -7.10 16.21
CA TRP A 43 -8.54 -7.11 16.16
C TRP A 43 -7.99 -6.46 14.88
N ALA A 44 -8.77 -6.43 13.79
CA ALA A 44 -8.39 -5.77 12.55
C ALA A 44 -8.02 -4.29 12.73
N VAL A 45 -8.64 -3.58 13.69
CA VAL A 45 -8.29 -2.18 14.02
C VAL A 45 -6.90 -2.08 14.64
N GLU A 46 -6.51 -3.04 15.48
CA GLU A 46 -5.18 -3.08 16.09
C GLU A 46 -4.11 -3.38 15.03
N VAL A 47 -4.42 -4.29 14.11
CA VAL A 47 -3.57 -4.56 12.94
C VAL A 47 -3.44 -3.31 12.06
N TYR A 48 -4.55 -2.62 11.76
CA TYR A 48 -4.52 -1.35 11.03
C TYR A 48 -3.59 -0.34 11.69
N PHE A 49 -3.77 -0.05 12.99
CA PHE A 49 -2.94 0.93 13.67
C PHE A 49 -1.49 0.51 13.80
N LYS A 50 -1.19 -0.78 13.93
CA LYS A 50 0.17 -1.31 13.91
C LYS A 50 0.85 -1.01 12.57
N GLU A 51 0.20 -1.41 11.47
CA GLU A 51 0.71 -1.17 10.11
C GLU A 51 0.84 0.33 9.82
N ALA A 52 -0.17 1.12 10.18
CA ALA A 52 -0.21 2.56 9.97
C ALA A 52 0.96 3.29 10.66
N LYS A 53 1.18 3.01 11.95
CA LYS A 53 2.24 3.63 12.76
C LYS A 53 3.64 3.19 12.35
N GLN A 54 3.84 1.88 12.13
CA GLN A 54 5.17 1.34 11.87
C GLN A 54 5.64 1.59 10.44
N HIS A 55 4.73 1.60 9.47
CA HIS A 55 5.13 1.45 8.08
C HIS A 55 4.48 2.43 7.10
N LEU A 56 3.35 3.06 7.43
CA LEU A 56 2.62 3.91 6.49
C LEU A 56 2.72 5.42 6.79
N GLY A 57 3.41 5.79 7.86
CA GLY A 57 3.71 7.19 8.21
C GLY A 57 2.64 7.87 9.07
N PHE A 58 1.82 7.09 9.78
CA PHE A 58 0.82 7.67 10.69
C PHE A 58 1.49 8.53 11.77
N LEU A 59 0.97 9.75 11.96
CA LEU A 59 1.48 10.75 12.90
C LEU A 59 2.94 11.17 12.65
N LYS A 60 3.44 11.03 11.42
CA LYS A 60 4.78 11.50 11.02
C LYS A 60 4.78 12.89 10.38
N GLU A 61 3.62 13.46 10.08
CA GLU A 61 3.49 14.82 9.57
C GLU A 61 4.04 15.84 10.58
N GLN A 62 4.82 16.82 10.10
CA GLN A 62 5.43 17.88 10.93
C GLN A 62 5.01 19.28 10.47
N SER A 63 4.17 19.39 9.44
CA SER A 63 3.59 20.66 9.00
C SER A 63 2.75 21.30 10.11
N ASN A 64 2.83 22.63 10.22
CA ASN A 64 2.03 23.41 11.17
C ASN A 64 0.62 23.73 10.64
N HIS A 65 0.24 23.22 9.46
CA HIS A 65 -1.06 23.48 8.86
C HIS A 65 -2.04 22.34 9.16
N TYR A 66 -3.21 22.67 9.73
CA TYR A 66 -4.24 21.68 10.07
C TYR A 66 -4.67 20.80 8.89
N ALA A 67 -4.89 21.41 7.71
CA ALA A 67 -5.24 20.65 6.51
C ALA A 67 -4.16 19.63 6.10
N ALA A 68 -2.87 19.91 6.36
CA ALA A 68 -1.80 18.97 6.06
C ALA A 68 -1.86 17.75 6.99
N TYR A 69 -2.18 17.94 8.27
CA TYR A 69 -2.41 16.83 9.21
C TYR A 69 -3.56 15.93 8.76
N ILE A 70 -4.70 16.52 8.40
CA ILE A 70 -5.87 15.78 7.92
C ILE A 70 -5.54 15.02 6.63
N ALA A 71 -4.92 15.69 5.65
CA ALA A 71 -4.48 15.06 4.41
C ALA A 71 -3.52 13.88 4.67
N SER A 72 -2.58 14.03 5.59
CA SER A 72 -1.63 12.98 5.95
C SER A 72 -2.30 11.76 6.57
N ILE A 73 -3.27 11.97 7.47
CA ILE A 73 -4.07 10.87 8.05
C ILE A 73 -4.87 10.13 6.98
N HIS A 74 -5.54 10.85 6.07
CA HIS A 74 -6.27 10.22 4.97
C HIS A 74 -5.35 9.48 4.00
N LEU A 75 -4.16 10.02 3.72
CA LEU A 75 -3.18 9.38 2.86
C LEU A 75 -2.69 8.05 3.48
N VAL A 76 -2.52 7.99 4.79
CA VAL A 76 -2.22 6.75 5.52
C VAL A 76 -3.35 5.72 5.36
N ALA A 77 -4.60 6.15 5.48
CA ALA A 77 -5.75 5.26 5.28
C ALA A 77 -5.80 4.71 3.84
N ILE A 78 -5.58 5.56 2.84
CA ILE A 78 -5.52 5.16 1.42
C ILE A 78 -4.38 4.15 1.19
N ARG A 79 -3.18 4.41 1.73
CA ARG A 79 -2.05 3.47 1.65
C ARG A 79 -2.38 2.10 2.24
N PHE A 80 -3.14 2.07 3.35
CA PHE A 80 -3.57 0.80 3.94
C PHE A 80 -4.60 0.07 3.08
N CYS A 81 -5.57 0.78 2.48
CA CYS A 81 -6.52 0.19 1.54
C CYS A 81 -5.78 -0.42 0.32
N MET A 82 -4.80 0.28 -0.22
CA MET A 82 -3.94 -0.23 -1.30
C MET A 82 -3.18 -1.49 -0.88
N LEU A 83 -2.63 -1.52 0.35
CA LEU A 83 -1.93 -2.69 0.89
C LEU A 83 -2.86 -3.90 1.03
N ILE A 84 -4.09 -3.71 1.51
CA ILE A 84 -5.09 -4.79 1.58
C ILE A 84 -5.43 -5.31 0.19
N SER A 85 -5.70 -4.40 -0.76
CA SER A 85 -6.00 -4.78 -2.14
C SER A 85 -4.85 -5.58 -2.77
N ALA A 86 -3.62 -5.10 -2.60
CA ALA A 86 -2.43 -5.81 -3.05
C ALA A 86 -2.28 -7.19 -2.40
N LYS A 87 -2.55 -7.31 -1.09
CA LYS A 87 -2.53 -8.60 -0.38
C LYS A 87 -3.56 -9.56 -0.95
N GLN A 88 -4.79 -9.10 -1.22
CA GLN A 88 -5.86 -9.92 -1.80
C GLN A 88 -5.50 -10.39 -3.21
N ASN A 89 -4.99 -9.49 -4.06
CA ASN A 89 -4.65 -9.80 -5.45
C ASN A 89 -3.43 -10.73 -5.57
N SER A 90 -2.45 -10.60 -4.67
CA SER A 90 -1.23 -11.43 -4.68
C SER A 90 -1.40 -12.78 -3.97
N GLY A 91 -2.50 -13.00 -3.25
CA GLY A 91 -2.67 -14.17 -2.38
C GLY A 91 -1.67 -14.21 -1.22
N ALA A 92 -1.04 -13.08 -0.88
CA ALA A 92 0.00 -13.03 0.14
C ALA A 92 -0.52 -13.46 1.51
N SER A 93 0.29 -14.26 2.21
CA SER A 93 -0.06 -14.85 3.51
C SER A 93 -0.22 -13.78 4.60
N GLY A 94 0.54 -12.68 4.52
CA GLY A 94 0.58 -11.62 5.53
C GLY A 94 0.87 -10.23 4.98
N PHE A 95 0.68 -9.21 5.83
CA PHE A 95 0.90 -7.80 5.48
C PHE A 95 2.37 -7.48 5.16
N ALA A 96 3.31 -8.13 5.84
CA ALA A 96 4.74 -7.91 5.60
C ALA A 96 5.16 -8.35 4.19
N GLU A 97 4.69 -9.51 3.75
CA GLU A 97 4.94 -10.05 2.42
C GLU A 97 4.32 -9.16 1.33
N ALA A 98 3.03 -8.81 1.48
CA ALA A 98 2.34 -7.92 0.56
C ALA A 98 3.04 -6.55 0.44
N ARG A 99 3.48 -5.98 1.57
CA ARG A 99 4.23 -4.73 1.58
C ARG A 99 5.58 -4.88 0.90
N SER A 100 6.32 -5.96 1.18
CA SER A 100 7.64 -6.18 0.58
C SER A 100 7.54 -6.27 -0.93
N SER A 101 6.56 -7.04 -1.43
CA SER A 101 6.28 -7.17 -2.86
C SER A 101 5.94 -5.81 -3.49
N LEU A 102 4.98 -5.07 -2.90
CA LEU A 102 4.62 -3.74 -3.39
C LEU A 102 5.81 -2.77 -3.38
N SER A 103 6.60 -2.78 -2.30
CA SER A 103 7.76 -1.90 -2.15
C SER A 103 8.87 -2.25 -3.14
N HIS A 104 9.06 -3.53 -3.45
CA HIS A 104 10.03 -3.98 -4.44
C HIS A 104 9.64 -3.50 -5.84
N ASN A 105 8.41 -3.77 -6.27
CA ASN A 105 7.92 -3.35 -7.59
C ASN A 105 8.02 -1.82 -7.77
N LEU A 106 7.62 -1.05 -6.75
CA LEU A 106 7.75 0.41 -6.79
C LEU A 106 9.22 0.88 -6.87
N ARG A 107 10.15 0.18 -6.22
CA ARG A 107 11.59 0.51 -6.28
C ARG A 107 12.17 0.21 -7.66
N ASP A 108 11.83 -0.92 -8.26
CA ASP A 108 12.31 -1.30 -9.59
C ASP A 108 11.86 -0.28 -10.64
N ILE A 109 10.59 0.13 -10.57
CA ILE A 109 10.03 1.11 -11.51
C ILE A 109 10.62 2.49 -11.27
N ASN A 110 10.82 2.89 -10.01
CA ASN A 110 11.49 4.15 -9.69
C ASN A 110 12.93 4.17 -10.26
N TYR A 111 13.66 3.07 -10.10
CA TYR A 111 15.00 2.92 -10.66
C TYR A 111 14.97 2.99 -12.19
N ALA A 112 14.06 2.25 -12.82
CA ALA A 112 13.94 2.20 -14.28
C ALA A 112 13.53 3.57 -14.87
N ALA A 113 12.60 4.28 -14.21
CA ALA A 113 12.21 5.63 -14.61
C ALA A 113 13.38 6.63 -14.50
N ARG A 114 14.20 6.53 -13.44
CA ARG A 114 15.42 7.35 -13.28
C ARG A 114 16.47 7.01 -14.33
N LEU A 115 16.69 5.72 -14.59
CA LEU A 115 17.63 5.26 -15.60
C LEU A 115 17.21 5.71 -16.99
N TRP A 116 15.90 5.69 -17.29
CA TRP A 116 15.35 6.24 -18.52
C TRP A 116 15.67 7.72 -18.71
N GLN A 117 15.61 8.55 -17.65
CA GLN A 117 16.01 9.96 -17.77
C GLN A 117 17.48 10.11 -18.20
N VAL A 118 18.37 9.22 -17.73
CA VAL A 118 19.77 9.21 -18.16
C VAL A 118 19.89 8.79 -19.62
N PHE A 119 19.23 7.71 -20.03
CA PHE A 119 19.24 7.27 -21.43
C PHE A 119 18.63 8.31 -22.38
N LYS A 120 17.52 8.94 -21.99
CA LYS A 120 16.89 10.04 -22.72
C LYS A 120 17.90 11.18 -22.94
N ALA A 121 18.64 11.58 -21.91
CA ALA A 121 19.65 12.63 -22.04
C ALA A 121 20.76 12.25 -23.05
N ILE A 122 21.24 11.00 -23.00
CA ILE A 122 22.28 10.50 -23.93
C ILE A 122 21.75 10.44 -25.37
N ILE A 123 20.57 9.84 -25.57
CA ILE A 123 19.93 9.67 -26.89
C ILE A 123 19.62 11.03 -27.50
N THR A 124 19.02 11.95 -26.74
CA THR A 124 18.73 13.31 -27.22
C THR A 124 20.02 14.07 -27.53
N GLY A 125 21.09 13.88 -26.74
CA GLY A 125 22.41 14.44 -27.02
C GLY A 125 22.95 13.99 -28.38
N ALA A 126 23.01 12.66 -28.61
CA ALA A 126 23.48 12.09 -29.87
C ALA A 126 22.58 12.45 -31.07
N LEU A 127 21.26 12.47 -30.89
CA LEU A 127 20.30 12.82 -31.94
C LEU A 127 20.35 14.31 -32.30
N ASN A 128 20.67 15.19 -31.35
CA ASN A 128 20.86 16.61 -31.66
C ASN A 128 22.04 16.86 -32.62
N GLU A 129 23.08 16.03 -32.59
CA GLU A 129 24.19 16.09 -33.55
C GLU A 129 23.74 15.71 -34.98
N LEU A 130 22.65 14.94 -35.10
CA LEU A 130 22.05 14.52 -36.37
C LEU A 130 20.90 15.43 -36.83
N LYS A 131 20.58 16.48 -36.08
CA LYS A 131 19.44 17.36 -36.34
C LYS A 131 19.51 18.05 -37.71
N GLU A 132 20.71 18.45 -38.14
CA GLU A 132 20.94 19.06 -39.45
C GLU A 132 20.60 18.12 -40.62
N LEU A 133 20.65 16.79 -40.41
CA LEU A 133 20.36 15.78 -41.43
C LEU A 133 18.89 15.34 -41.42
N LEU A 134 18.29 15.20 -40.23
CA LEU A 134 16.98 14.57 -40.03
C LEU A 134 15.83 15.56 -39.81
N GLY A 135 16.13 16.84 -39.51
CA GLY A 135 15.11 17.89 -39.33
C GLY A 135 14.00 17.49 -38.36
N ASP A 136 12.74 17.69 -38.77
CA ASP A 136 11.56 17.43 -37.94
C ASP A 136 11.27 15.93 -37.71
N ALA A 137 11.84 15.03 -38.53
CA ALA A 137 11.68 13.58 -38.34
C ALA A 137 12.33 13.10 -37.04
N LEU A 138 13.37 13.81 -36.57
CA LEU A 138 14.06 13.53 -35.31
C LEU A 138 13.12 13.66 -34.10
N THR A 139 12.29 14.71 -34.11
CA THR A 139 11.30 14.99 -33.06
C THR A 139 10.26 13.88 -33.00
N LEU A 140 9.78 13.42 -34.16
CA LEU A 140 8.81 12.33 -34.25
C LEU A 140 9.38 11.01 -33.70
N VAL A 141 10.65 10.71 -33.99
CA VAL A 141 11.33 9.51 -33.46
C VAL A 141 11.46 9.58 -31.94
N LEU A 142 11.89 10.72 -31.40
CA LEU A 142 12.01 10.92 -29.95
C LEU A 142 10.67 10.77 -29.23
N GLU A 143 9.60 11.37 -29.77
CA GLU A 143 8.25 11.23 -29.22
C GLU A 143 7.75 9.79 -29.27
N THR A 144 8.00 9.07 -30.36
CA THR A 144 7.59 7.66 -30.53
C THR A 144 8.28 6.76 -29.51
N ILE A 145 9.59 6.98 -29.27
CA ILE A 145 10.36 6.25 -28.26
C ILE A 145 9.83 6.56 -26.86
N GLU A 146 9.58 7.84 -26.56
CA GLU A 146 9.08 8.27 -25.26
C GLU A 146 7.69 7.69 -24.95
N GLN A 147 6.80 7.64 -25.95
CA GLN A 147 5.49 7.00 -25.80
C GLN A 147 5.62 5.50 -25.51
N HIS A 148 6.45 4.77 -26.27
CA HIS A 148 6.63 3.33 -26.05
C HIS A 148 7.13 3.03 -24.63
N ILE A 149 8.08 3.81 -24.14
CA ILE A 149 8.69 3.58 -22.83
C ILE A 149 7.72 3.96 -21.70
N ASN A 150 6.96 5.04 -21.87
CA ASN A 150 5.91 5.39 -20.91
C ASN A 150 4.82 4.31 -20.84
N CYS A 151 4.37 3.78 -21.99
CA CYS A 151 3.43 2.66 -22.04
C CYS A 151 3.98 1.42 -21.32
N PHE A 152 5.24 1.06 -21.59
CA PHE A 152 5.90 -0.04 -20.91
C PHE A 152 5.97 0.18 -19.39
N PHE A 153 6.31 1.38 -18.91
CA PHE A 153 6.33 1.66 -17.47
C PHE A 153 4.95 1.57 -16.82
N ILE A 154 3.90 2.03 -17.51
CA ILE A 154 2.52 1.91 -17.01
C ILE A 154 2.11 0.44 -16.93
N GLN A 155 2.44 -0.37 -17.94
CA GLN A 155 2.20 -1.82 -17.90
C GLN A 155 2.99 -2.48 -16.77
N ALA A 156 4.26 -2.14 -16.61
CA ALA A 156 5.10 -2.67 -15.54
C ALA A 156 4.58 -2.30 -14.13
N LEU A 157 3.95 -1.14 -13.96
CA LEU A 157 3.26 -0.73 -12.73
C LEU A 157 2.03 -1.57 -12.42
N GLN A 158 1.38 -2.13 -13.45
CA GLN A 158 0.14 -2.89 -13.33
C GLN A 158 0.36 -4.40 -13.22
N LEU A 159 1.54 -4.90 -13.59
CA LEU A 159 1.83 -6.32 -13.74
C LEU A 159 2.70 -6.88 -12.60
N ASP A 160 2.37 -8.11 -12.18
CA ASP A 160 3.28 -8.97 -11.42
C ASP A 160 4.56 -9.23 -12.26
N PRO A 161 5.76 -9.23 -11.64
CA PRO A 161 7.03 -9.58 -12.29
C PRO A 161 6.99 -10.84 -13.19
N LYS A 162 6.13 -11.82 -12.88
CA LYS A 162 5.92 -13.01 -13.72
C LYS A 162 5.30 -12.67 -15.07
N THR A 163 4.33 -11.77 -15.12
CA THR A 163 3.64 -11.38 -16.36
C THR A 163 4.56 -10.54 -17.25
N LEU A 164 5.35 -9.64 -16.66
CA LEU A 164 6.39 -8.88 -17.36
C LEU A 164 7.42 -9.78 -18.08
N ARG A 165 7.77 -10.92 -17.49
CA ARG A 165 8.70 -11.88 -18.11
C ARG A 165 8.10 -12.67 -19.26
N LEU A 166 6.78 -12.85 -19.27
CA LEU A 166 6.07 -13.56 -20.34
C LEU A 166 5.82 -12.65 -21.56
N GLU A 167 5.66 -11.34 -21.35
CA GLU A 167 5.46 -10.36 -22.44
C GLU A 167 6.77 -9.88 -23.10
N ALA A 168 7.93 -10.20 -22.52
CA ALA A 168 9.24 -9.87 -23.08
C ALA A 168 9.76 -10.90 -24.11
N GLN A 169 8.98 -11.94 -24.42
CA GLN A 169 9.26 -12.96 -25.45
C GLN A 169 8.46 -12.67 -26.71
#